data_AF-A0A067KQL0-F1
#
_entry.id   AF-A0A067KQL0-F1
#
_cell.length_a   1.000
_cell.length_b   1.000
_cell.length_c   1.000
_cell.angle_alpha   90.00
_cell.angle_beta   90.00
_cell.angle_gamma   90.00
#
_symmetry.space_group_name_H-M   'P 1'
#
loop_
_entity.id
_entity.type
_entity.pdbx_description
1 polymer ?
#
loop_
_entity_poly.entity_id
_entity_poly.type
_entity_poly.pdbx_seq_one_letter_code
_entity_poly.pdbx_strand_id
1 'polypeptide(L)'
;MIDFEEQLIKSPEPSFEQLVKGTEFMVGMTQAGIEAEWSKKISEFEDFLGIGDEASKMVQEQKAKARILQSVLAAEDAEEAERKALKMIELEEEEEEKAEATPGRKRRCRCR
;
A
#
# COMPACT_ATOMS: atom_id res chain seq x y z
N MET A 1 5.82 5.97 -41.16
CA MET A 1 4.93 6.93 -40.49
C MET A 1 3.56 6.29 -40.56
N ILE A 2 3.07 5.71 -39.46
CA ILE A 2 1.79 5.00 -39.48
C ILE A 2 0.71 6.06 -39.61
N ASP A 3 -0.07 5.98 -40.67
CA ASP A 3 -1.24 6.81 -40.93
C ASP A 3 -2.23 6.68 -39.77
N PHE A 4 -2.25 7.66 -38.88
CA PHE A 4 -3.23 7.75 -37.80
C PHE A 4 -4.66 7.81 -38.35
N GLU A 5 -4.81 8.23 -39.61
CA GLU A 5 -6.08 8.34 -40.32
C GLU A 5 -6.67 6.95 -40.68
N GLU A 6 -5.85 5.94 -40.98
CA GLU A 6 -6.36 4.56 -41.21
C GLU A 6 -6.81 3.84 -39.94
N GLN A 7 -6.25 4.18 -38.78
CA GLN A 7 -6.64 3.55 -37.50
C GLN A 7 -7.97 4.07 -36.96
N LEU A 8 -8.35 5.31 -37.29
CA LEU A 8 -9.63 5.89 -36.86
C LEU A 8 -10.84 5.25 -37.56
N ILE A 9 -10.65 4.63 -38.74
CA ILE A 9 -11.73 4.07 -39.56
C ILE A 9 -12.02 2.58 -39.22
N LYS A 10 -11.11 1.89 -38.52
CA LYS A 10 -11.30 0.48 -38.12
C LYS A 10 -11.65 0.35 -36.64
N SER A 11 -12.65 1.11 -36.18
CA SER A 11 -13.34 0.73 -34.95
C SER A 11 -14.14 -0.55 -35.25
N PRO A 12 -14.00 -1.63 -34.47
CA PRO A 12 -14.86 -2.80 -34.63
C PRO A 12 -16.32 -2.36 -34.58
N GLU A 13 -17.16 -2.86 -35.50
CA GLU A 13 -18.59 -2.63 -35.39
C GLU A 13 -19.08 -3.16 -34.04
N PRO A 14 -19.74 -2.32 -33.21
CA PRO A 14 -20.23 -2.76 -31.92
C PRO A 14 -21.24 -3.88 -32.13
N SER A 15 -21.21 -4.91 -31.26
CA SER A 15 -22.17 -5.99 -31.38
C SER A 15 -23.59 -5.48 -31.16
N PHE A 16 -24.59 -6.15 -31.74
CA PHE A 16 -25.99 -5.80 -31.54
C PHE A 16 -26.37 -5.75 -30.05
N GLU A 17 -25.84 -6.65 -29.24
CA GLU A 17 -26.05 -6.67 -27.78
C GLU A 17 -25.46 -5.44 -27.09
N GLN A 18 -24.28 -4.99 -27.51
CA GLN A 18 -23.67 -3.76 -27.00
C GLN A 18 -24.48 -2.52 -27.43
N LEU A 19 -25.00 -2.52 -28.66
CA LEU A 19 -25.82 -1.43 -29.18
C LEU A 19 -27.15 -1.33 -28.41
N VAL A 20 -27.81 -2.46 -28.15
CA VAL A 20 -29.06 -2.54 -27.38
C VAL A 20 -28.82 -2.11 -25.94
N LYS A 21 -27.78 -2.64 -25.27
CA LYS A 21 -27.41 -2.21 -23.91
C LYS A 21 -27.10 -0.72 -23.83
N GLY A 22 -26.35 -0.17 -24.78
CA GLY A 22 -26.03 1.25 -24.82
C GLY A 22 -27.27 2.12 -25.03
N THR A 23 -28.21 1.67 -25.86
CA THR A 23 -29.48 2.37 -26.11
C THR A 23 -30.40 2.34 -24.89
N GLU A 24 -30.55 1.16 -24.25
CA GLU A 24 -31.33 1.00 -23.03
C GLU A 24 -30.76 1.84 -21.87
N PHE A 25 -29.42 1.91 -21.79
CA PHE A 25 -28.72 2.77 -20.85
C PHE A 25 -29.02 4.26 -21.09
N MET A 26 -28.92 4.75 -22.32
CA MET A 26 -29.22 6.16 -22.68
C MET A 26 -30.69 6.54 -22.43
N VAL A 27 -31.63 5.64 -22.72
CA VAL A 27 -33.05 5.81 -22.39
C VAL A 27 -33.24 5.88 -20.87
N GLY A 28 -32.55 5.01 -20.12
CA GLY A 28 -32.53 5.07 -18.67
C GLY A 28 -32.00 6.40 -18.12
N MET A 29 -30.96 6.98 -18.72
CA MET A 29 -30.37 8.26 -18.31
C MET A 29 -31.31 9.44 -18.53
N THR A 30 -32.05 9.44 -19.65
CA THR A 30 -33.00 10.50 -19.99
C THR A 30 -34.31 10.42 -19.20
N GLN A 31 -34.61 9.26 -18.61
CA GLN A 31 -35.84 9.03 -17.83
C GLN A 31 -35.66 9.22 -16.31
N ALA A 32 -34.43 9.31 -15.80
CA ALA A 32 -34.15 9.45 -14.37
C ALA A 32 -34.43 10.89 -13.89
N GLY A 33 -35.60 11.11 -13.28
CA GLY A 33 -36.04 12.41 -12.75
C GLY A 33 -35.57 12.73 -11.33
N ILE A 34 -34.62 11.99 -10.76
CA ILE A 34 -34.16 12.16 -9.37
C ILE A 34 -32.63 12.13 -9.32
N GLU A 35 -32.05 13.17 -8.74
CA GLU A 35 -30.59 13.42 -8.65
C GLU A 35 -29.80 12.24 -8.05
N ALA A 36 -30.36 11.53 -7.06
CA ALA A 36 -29.75 10.35 -6.46
C ALA A 36 -29.74 9.11 -7.37
N GLU A 37 -30.75 8.93 -8.23
CA GLU A 37 -30.74 7.88 -9.25
C GLU A 37 -29.73 8.20 -10.36
N TRP A 38 -29.49 9.48 -10.61
CA TRP A 38 -28.55 9.96 -11.61
C TRP A 38 -27.09 9.66 -11.21
N SER A 39 -26.71 9.91 -9.96
CA SER A 39 -25.38 9.55 -9.45
C SER A 39 -25.11 8.04 -9.52
N LYS A 40 -26.11 7.21 -9.19
CA LYS A 40 -25.98 5.75 -9.28
C LYS A 40 -25.81 5.29 -10.73
N LYS A 41 -26.60 5.82 -11.66
CA LYS A 41 -26.52 5.49 -13.09
C LYS A 41 -25.22 5.95 -13.74
N ILE A 42 -24.65 7.07 -13.30
CA ILE A 42 -23.32 7.52 -13.75
C ILE A 42 -22.23 6.58 -13.27
N SER A 43 -22.30 6.12 -12.02
CA SER A 43 -21.35 5.12 -11.53
C SER A 43 -21.43 3.83 -12.35
N GLU A 44 -22.63 3.34 -12.67
CA GLU A 44 -22.81 2.16 -13.53
C GLU A 44 -22.32 2.39 -14.98
N PHE A 45 -22.36 3.64 -15.47
CA PHE A 45 -21.81 4.02 -16.77
C PHE A 45 -20.29 4.04 -16.78
N GLU A 46 -19.68 4.61 -15.75
CA GLU A 46 -18.23 4.66 -15.57
C GLU A 46 -17.65 3.24 -15.48
N ASP A 47 -18.35 2.33 -14.81
CA ASP A 47 -18.05 0.91 -14.77
C ASP A 47 -18.24 0.25 -16.16
N PHE A 48 -19.33 0.53 -16.87
CA PHE A 48 -19.56 0.02 -18.24
C PHE A 48 -18.47 0.47 -19.23
N LEU A 49 -17.98 1.69 -19.10
CA LEU A 49 -16.87 2.22 -19.90
C LEU A 49 -15.49 1.73 -19.42
N GLY A 50 -15.42 1.00 -18.30
CA GLY A 50 -14.17 0.53 -17.69
C GLY A 50 -13.31 1.65 -17.08
N ILE A 51 -13.87 2.86 -16.95
CA ILE A 51 -13.17 4.04 -16.42
C ILE A 51 -13.15 3.99 -14.88
N GLY A 52 -14.22 3.50 -14.27
CA GLY A 52 -14.32 3.31 -12.81
C GLY A 52 -13.31 2.30 -12.26
N ASP A 53 -13.11 1.20 -12.98
CA ASP A 53 -12.23 0.10 -12.57
C ASP A 53 -10.74 0.46 -12.68
N GLU A 54 -10.32 1.18 -13.73
CA GLU A 54 -8.91 1.53 -13.91
C GLU A 54 -8.45 2.53 -12.84
N ALA A 55 -9.24 3.58 -12.56
CA ALA A 55 -8.90 4.56 -11.52
C ALA A 55 -8.90 3.93 -10.11
N SER A 56 -9.89 3.09 -9.81
CA SER A 56 -9.99 2.36 -8.54
C SER A 56 -8.78 1.42 -8.34
N LYS A 57 -8.38 0.70 -9.38
CA LYS A 57 -7.21 -0.18 -9.38
C LYS A 57 -5.92 0.59 -9.10
N MET A 58 -5.71 1.73 -9.74
CA MET A 58 -4.54 2.59 -9.51
C MET A 58 -4.49 3.11 -8.06
N VAL A 59 -5.62 3.51 -7.50
CA VAL A 59 -5.70 3.99 -6.10
C VAL A 59 -5.40 2.85 -5.11
N GLN A 60 -5.95 1.66 -5.33
CA GLN A 60 -5.67 0.49 -4.49
C GLN A 60 -4.20 0.07 -4.59
N GLU A 61 -3.60 0.14 -5.78
CA GLU A 61 -2.19 -0.16 -6.00
C GLU A 61 -1.28 0.82 -5.25
N GLN A 62 -1.54 2.13 -5.34
CA GLN A 62 -0.79 3.14 -4.57
C GLN A 62 -0.94 2.94 -3.07
N LYS A 63 -2.15 2.61 -2.60
CA LYS A 63 -2.42 2.31 -1.19
C LYS A 63 -1.68 1.06 -0.70
N ALA A 64 -1.62 0.02 -1.53
CA ALA A 64 -0.85 -1.19 -1.23
C ALA A 64 0.66 -0.88 -1.15
N LYS A 65 1.19 -0.13 -2.12
CA LYS A 65 2.60 0.31 -2.11
C LYS A 65 2.94 1.13 -0.87
N ALA A 66 2.09 2.08 -0.48
CA ALA A 66 2.27 2.87 0.73
C ALA A 66 2.31 2.01 2.00
N ARG A 67 1.43 1.00 2.11
CA ARG A 67 1.42 0.07 3.24
C ARG A 67 2.68 -0.80 3.31
N ILE A 68 3.17 -1.26 2.16
CA ILE A 68 4.41 -2.04 2.09
C ILE A 68 5.60 -1.18 2.52
N LEU A 69 5.72 0.05 1.99
CA LEU A 69 6.79 0.97 2.37
C LEU A 69 6.77 1.30 3.87
N GLN A 70 5.58 1.56 4.43
CA GLN A 70 5.43 1.79 5.87
C GLN A 70 5.89 0.58 6.70
N SER A 71 5.56 -0.63 6.24
CA SER A 71 5.95 -1.87 6.93
C SER A 71 7.45 -2.12 6.87
N VAL A 72 8.09 -1.82 5.73
CA VAL A 72 9.54 -1.93 5.56
C VAL A 72 10.28 -0.97 6.48
N LEU A 73 9.88 0.30 6.51
CA LEU A 73 10.49 1.30 7.40
C LEU A 73 10.31 0.91 8.87
N ALA A 74 9.11 0.47 9.27
CA ALA A 74 8.87 0.02 10.64
C ALA A 74 9.71 -1.21 11.03
N ALA A 75 9.96 -2.13 10.09
CA ALA A 75 10.81 -3.29 10.33
C ALA A 75 12.30 -2.92 10.42
N GLU A 76 12.77 -1.97 9.59
CA GLU A 76 14.14 -1.44 9.63
C GLU A 76 14.42 -0.74 10.98
N ASP A 77 13.51 0.11 11.44
CA ASP A 77 13.62 0.77 12.75
C ASP A 77 13.67 -0.25 13.91
N ALA A 78 12.88 -1.33 13.82
CA ALA A 78 12.89 -2.40 14.82
C ALA A 78 14.22 -3.18 14.83
N GLU A 79 14.76 -3.53 13.66
CA GLU A 79 16.06 -4.22 13.56
C GLU A 79 17.19 -3.35 14.11
N GLU A 80 17.19 -2.04 13.82
CA GLU A 80 18.20 -1.13 14.36
C GLU A 80 18.09 -0.99 15.89
N ALA A 81 16.87 -0.96 16.44
CA ALA A 81 16.65 -0.95 17.87
C ALA A 81 17.15 -2.24 18.54
N GLU A 82 16.87 -3.41 17.95
CA GLU A 82 17.37 -4.71 18.43
C GLU A 82 18.90 -4.77 18.42
N ARG A 83 19.52 -4.32 17.33
CA ARG A 83 20.99 -4.25 17.23
C ARG A 83 21.59 -3.35 18.31
N LYS A 84 20.98 -2.20 18.60
CA LYS A 84 21.43 -1.30 19.67
C LYS A 84 21.26 -1.93 21.05
N ALA A 85 20.15 -2.63 21.29
CA ALA A 85 19.89 -3.31 22.55
C ALA A 85 20.92 -4.42 22.82
N LEU A 86 21.20 -5.27 21.82
CA LEU A 86 22.22 -6.33 21.93
C LEU A 86 23.60 -5.75 22.25
N LYS A 87 23.97 -4.65 21.59
CA LYS A 87 25.26 -4.00 21.83
C LYS A 87 25.38 -3.39 23.23
N MET A 88 24.28 -2.91 23.83
CA MET A 88 24.29 -2.43 25.22
C MET A 88 24.46 -3.58 26.21
N ILE A 89 23.77 -4.70 25.99
CA ILE A 89 23.88 -5.91 26.83
C ILE A 89 25.31 -6.44 26.82
N GLU A 90 25.93 -6.54 25.64
CA GLU A 90 27.31 -7.02 25.49
C GLU A 90 28.32 -6.13 26.23
N LEU A 91 28.10 -4.80 26.23
CA LEU A 91 28.92 -3.85 26.98
C LEU A 91 28.72 -3.94 28.50
N GLU A 92 27.48 -4.17 28.97
CA GLU A 92 27.19 -4.38 30.38
C GLU A 92 27.84 -5.69 30.90
N GLU A 93 27.77 -6.77 30.11
CA GLU A 93 28.44 -8.04 30.44
C GLU A 93 29.97 -7.86 30.52
N GLU A 94 30.58 -7.13 29.58
CA GLU A 94 32.03 -6.83 29.63
C GLU A 94 32.42 -5.95 30.84
N GLU A 95 31.58 -5.01 31.27
CA GLU A 95 31.83 -4.21 32.48
C GLU A 95 31.71 -5.05 33.75
N GLU A 96 30.72 -5.94 33.84
CA GLU A 96 30.51 -6.81 35.00
C GLU A 96 31.67 -7.80 35.17
N GLU A 97 32.14 -8.41 34.07
CA GLU A 97 33.29 -9.33 34.07
C GLU A 97 34.58 -8.63 34.50
N LYS A 98 34.80 -7.37 34.05
CA LYS A 98 35.95 -6.55 34.50
C LYS A 98 35.85 -6.13 35.97
N ALA A 99 34.65 -5.86 36.47
CA ALA A 99 34.43 -5.51 37.87
C ALA A 99 34.69 -6.72 38.80
N GLU A 100 34.28 -7.92 38.40
CA GLU A 100 34.51 -9.15 39.16
C GLU A 100 35.99 -9.59 39.15
N ALA A 101 36.71 -9.34 38.06
CA ALA A 101 38.15 -9.59 37.93
C ALA A 101 39.04 -8.71 38.84
N THR A 102 38.48 -7.74 39.58
CA THR A 102 39.22 -6.94 40.57
C THR A 102 39.13 -7.61 41.95
N PRO A 103 40.15 -8.36 42.42
CA PRO A 103 40.05 -9.06 43.70
C PRO A 103 40.00 -8.05 44.84
N GLY A 104 38.83 -7.99 45.49
CA GLY A 104 38.63 -7.25 46.73
C GLY A 104 39.74 -7.58 47.72
N ARG A 105 40.49 -6.53 48.11
CA ARG A 105 41.46 -6.54 49.21
C ARG A 105 40.82 -7.18 50.45
N LYS A 106 40.99 -8.48 50.64
CA LYS A 106 40.70 -9.17 51.90
C LYS A 106 41.69 -8.64 52.94
N ARG A 107 41.25 -7.63 53.68
CA ARG A 107 41.89 -7.17 54.92
C ARG A 107 42.03 -8.38 55.83
N ARG A 108 43.24 -8.93 55.94
CA ARG A 108 43.55 -9.94 56.95
C ARG A 108 43.37 -9.27 58.31
N CYS A 109 42.39 -9.76 59.06
CA CYS A 109 42.16 -9.31 60.42
C CYS A 109 43.38 -9.58 61.28
N ARG A 110 43.75 -8.52 61.99
CA ARG A 110 44.71 -8.48 63.08
C ARG A 110 44.04 -9.15 64.29
N CYS A 111 44.56 -10.28 64.75
CA CYS A 111 44.19 -10.83 66.06
C CYS A 111 45.46 -11.31 66.78
N ARG A 112 45.74 -10.59 67.88
CA ARG A 112 46.60 -10.83 69.06
C ARG A 112 47.74 -11.84 68.97
#